data_AF-A0A2J0YVH2-F1
#
_entry.id   AF-A0A2J0YVH2-F1
#
_cell.length_a   1.000
_cell.length_b   1.000
_cell.length_c   1.000
_cell.angle_alpha   90.00
_cell.angle_beta   90.00
_cell.angle_gamma   90.00
#
_symmetry.space_group_name_H-M   'P 1'
#
loop_
_entity.id
_entity.type
_entity.pdbx_description
1 polymer ?
#
loop_
_entity_poly.entity_id
_entity_poly.type
_entity_poly.pdbx_seq_one_letter_code
_entity_poly.pdbx_strand_id
1 'polypeptide(L)'
;MARPRKPTAALELKGAFKKDPQRKTARKNEPRPDGPVGAAPEHFDAEERKLWDELAGYGFWLTDADRLLLEIAVKLMSLFRKNALDGGGISKLIGALAKLGFSPTDRSKVQAPGAKEPEADPFADFK
;
A
#
# COMPACT_ATOMS: atom_id res chain seq x y z
N MET A 1 9.99 -15.52 16.72
CA MET A 1 9.27 -14.26 16.46
C MET A 1 7.78 -14.51 16.55
N ALA A 2 7.02 -13.63 17.22
CA ALA A 2 5.56 -13.71 17.24
C ALA A 2 5.02 -13.56 15.81
N ARG A 3 3.98 -14.34 15.47
CA ARG A 3 3.39 -14.32 14.12
C ARG A 3 2.82 -12.93 13.81
N PRO A 4 3.08 -12.35 12.62
CA PRO A 4 2.50 -11.07 12.24
C PRO A 4 0.98 -11.07 12.38
N ARG A 5 0.44 -9.96 12.89
CA ARG A 5 -1.00 -9.76 13.03
C ARG A 5 -1.64 -9.86 11.63
N LYS A 6 -2.69 -10.67 11.51
CA LYS A 6 -3.47 -10.76 10.27
C LYS A 6 -4.27 -9.48 10.04
N PRO A 7 -4.36 -8.98 8.79
CA PRO A 7 -5.23 -7.86 8.45
C PRO A 7 -6.70 -8.12 8.79
N THR A 8 -7.44 -7.06 9.08
CA THR A 8 -8.85 -7.11 9.48
C THR A 8 -9.73 -7.77 8.41
N ALA A 9 -9.56 -7.40 7.13
CA ALA A 9 -10.27 -8.03 6.02
C ALA A 9 -10.04 -9.55 5.94
N ALA A 10 -8.80 -10.00 6.17
CA ALA A 10 -8.47 -11.43 6.16
C ALA A 10 -9.05 -12.19 7.36
N LEU A 11 -9.31 -11.52 8.48
CA LEU A 11 -9.97 -12.10 9.65
C LEU A 11 -11.48 -12.20 9.44
N GLU A 12 -12.09 -11.19 8.81
CA GLU A 12 -13.51 -11.18 8.46
C GLU A 12 -13.86 -12.30 7.51
N LEU A 13 -13.11 -12.45 6.41
CA LEU A 13 -13.27 -13.52 5.42
C LEU A 13 -13.21 -14.92 6.06
N LYS A 14 -12.38 -15.09 7.10
CA LYS A 14 -12.19 -16.36 7.81
C LYS A 14 -13.21 -16.60 8.93
N GLY A 15 -14.20 -15.72 9.08
CA GLY A 15 -15.19 -15.79 10.16
C GLY A 15 -14.58 -15.66 11.56
N ALA A 16 -13.39 -15.07 11.69
CA ALA A 16 -12.70 -14.98 12.98
C ALA A 16 -13.49 -14.15 14.00
N PHE A 17 -14.27 -13.17 13.54
CA PHE A 17 -15.13 -12.36 14.39
C PHE A 17 -16.40 -13.09 14.84
N LYS A 18 -16.84 -14.12 14.13
CA LYS A 18 -17.94 -15.00 14.60
C LYS A 18 -17.48 -15.86 15.77
N LYS A 19 -16.21 -16.29 15.77
CA LYS A 19 -15.61 -17.11 16.84
C LYS A 19 -15.20 -16.26 18.05
N ASP A 20 -14.71 -15.04 17.82
CA ASP A 20 -14.22 -14.14 18.86
C ASP A 20 -14.58 -12.69 18.51
N PRO A 21 -15.77 -12.22 18.95
CA PRO A 21 -16.28 -10.89 18.63
C PRO A 21 -15.42 -9.76 19.22
N GLN A 22 -14.69 -10.00 20.31
CA GLN A 22 -13.85 -8.98 20.96
C GLN A 22 -12.74 -8.50 20.01
N ARG A 23 -12.31 -9.35 19.07
CA ARG A 23 -11.33 -8.98 18.04
C ARG A 23 -11.82 -7.89 17.10
N LYS A 24 -13.13 -7.83 16.82
CA LYS A 24 -13.74 -6.78 15.97
C LYS A 24 -13.77 -5.47 16.75
N THR A 25 -14.19 -5.50 18.02
CA THR A 25 -14.20 -4.34 18.91
C THR A 25 -12.80 -3.74 19.10
N ALA A 26 -11.79 -4.57 19.35
CA ALA A 26 -10.39 -4.13 19.48
C ALA A 26 -9.77 -3.53 18.20
N ARG A 27 -10.49 -3.60 17.07
CA ARG A 27 -10.12 -3.06 15.75
C ARG A 27 -11.09 -1.98 15.25
N LYS A 28 -12.07 -1.57 16.06
CA LYS A 28 -13.12 -0.63 15.66
C LYS A 28 -12.55 0.71 15.16
N ASN A 29 -11.45 1.15 15.77
CA ASN A 29 -10.79 2.42 15.47
C ASN A 29 -9.46 2.21 14.72
N GLU A 30 -9.35 1.14 13.92
CA GLU A 30 -8.19 0.96 13.04
C GLU A 30 -8.14 2.13 12.04
N PRO A 31 -6.99 2.83 11.90
CA PRO A 31 -6.85 3.91 10.94
C PRO A 31 -7.18 3.43 9.52
N ARG A 32 -7.98 4.21 8.82
CA ARG A 32 -8.32 3.96 7.42
C ARG A 32 -7.79 5.14 6.61
N PRO A 33 -6.61 5.01 6.01
CA PRO A 33 -6.12 6.01 5.07
C PRO A 33 -7.09 6.08 3.89
N ASP A 34 -7.71 7.24 3.70
CA ASP A 34 -8.62 7.53 2.58
C ASP A 34 -8.21 8.81 1.82
N GLY A 35 -7.24 9.55 2.34
CA GLY A 35 -6.72 10.76 1.73
C GLY A 35 -5.85 10.45 0.50
N PRO A 36 -5.83 11.36 -0.50
CA PRO A 36 -4.91 11.23 -1.62
C PRO A 36 -3.46 11.42 -1.14
N VAL A 37 -2.51 10.88 -1.90
CA VAL A 37 -1.07 11.09 -1.66
C VAL A 37 -0.75 12.57 -1.46
N GLY A 38 -1.31 13.48 -2.27
CA GLY A 38 -1.09 14.93 -2.16
C GLY A 38 0.22 15.41 -2.80
N ALA A 39 0.53 16.71 -2.61
CA ALA A 39 1.68 17.35 -3.24
C ALA A 39 3.03 16.82 -2.72
N ALA A 40 4.05 16.88 -3.58
CA ALA A 40 5.42 16.51 -3.24
C ALA A 40 5.98 17.34 -2.05
N PRO A 41 6.87 16.77 -1.22
CA PRO A 41 7.52 17.49 -0.14
C PRO A 41 8.26 18.76 -0.59
N GLU A 42 8.32 19.77 0.29
CA GLU A 42 8.90 21.08 -0.05
C GLU A 42 10.41 21.04 -0.31
N HIS A 43 11.13 20.12 0.32
CA HIS A 43 12.58 19.97 0.17
C HIS A 43 12.98 19.19 -1.09
N PHE A 44 12.04 18.73 -1.91
CA PHE A 44 12.36 18.06 -3.17
C PHE A 44 12.82 19.06 -4.22
N ASP A 45 13.85 18.67 -4.97
CA ASP A 45 14.25 19.38 -6.18
C ASP A 45 13.23 19.19 -7.33
N ALA A 46 13.47 19.84 -8.46
CA ALA A 46 12.55 19.80 -9.59
C ALA A 46 12.41 18.41 -10.23
N GLU A 47 13.45 17.56 -10.17
CA GLU A 47 13.41 16.20 -10.72
C GLU A 47 12.66 15.26 -9.77
N GLU A 48 12.91 15.39 -8.46
CA GLU A 48 12.27 14.62 -7.41
C GLU A 48 10.76 14.90 -7.34
N ARG A 49 10.35 16.16 -7.54
CA ARG A 49 8.92 16.52 -7.62
C ARG A 49 8.23 15.86 -8.81
N LYS A 50 8.87 15.85 -9.99
CA LYS A 50 8.35 15.14 -11.17
C LYS A 50 8.24 13.64 -10.92
N LEU A 51 9.26 13.05 -10.28
CA LEU A 51 9.25 11.64 -9.88
C LEU A 51 8.14 11.31 -8.89
N TRP A 52 7.86 12.20 -7.95
CA TRP A 52 6.74 12.05 -7.01
C TRP A 52 5.42 11.96 -7.76
N ASP A 53 5.16 12.92 -8.65
CA ASP A 53 3.91 12.97 -9.43
C ASP A 53 3.79 11.75 -10.37
N GLU A 54 4.90 11.33 -10.98
CA GLU A 54 4.97 10.14 -11.84
C GLU A 54 4.62 8.86 -11.06
N LEU A 55 5.27 8.63 -9.91
CA LEU A 55 5.03 7.44 -9.10
C LEU A 55 3.63 7.46 -8.47
N ALA A 56 3.16 8.60 -7.97
CA ALA A 56 1.80 8.75 -7.45
C ALA A 56 0.75 8.54 -8.56
N GLY A 57 1.02 9.00 -9.78
CA GLY A 57 0.16 8.78 -10.95
C GLY A 57 0.09 7.30 -11.38
N TYR A 58 1.22 6.59 -11.37
CA TYR A 58 1.24 5.15 -11.65
C TYR A 58 0.59 4.33 -10.53
N GLY A 59 0.80 4.73 -9.29
CA GLY A 59 0.23 4.13 -8.09
C GLY A 59 -1.07 4.80 -7.67
N PHE A 60 -2.09 4.82 -8.53
CA PHE A 60 -3.37 5.50 -8.25
C PHE A 60 -4.10 5.00 -6.99
N TRP A 61 -3.69 3.86 -6.43
CA TRP A 61 -4.22 3.29 -5.19
C TRP A 61 -3.53 3.80 -3.92
N LEU A 62 -2.42 4.55 -4.05
CA LEU A 62 -1.66 5.07 -2.92
C LEU A 62 -2.46 6.15 -2.17
N THR A 63 -2.21 6.22 -0.87
CA THR A 63 -2.89 7.12 0.06
C THR A 63 -1.91 8.06 0.76
N ASP A 64 -2.44 9.00 1.54
CA ASP A 64 -1.65 9.88 2.42
C ASP A 64 -0.72 9.10 3.38
N ALA A 65 -1.11 7.90 3.81
CA ALA A 65 -0.30 7.04 4.66
C ALA A 65 0.94 6.45 3.95
N ASP A 66 0.96 6.40 2.62
CA ASP A 66 2.06 5.84 1.85
C ASP A 66 3.18 6.87 1.58
N ARG A 67 2.92 8.17 1.86
CA ARG A 67 3.80 9.29 1.53
C ARG A 67 5.25 9.10 1.97
N LEU A 68 5.47 8.59 3.18
CA LEU A 68 6.83 8.39 3.72
C LEU A 68 7.62 7.33 2.93
N LEU A 69 6.97 6.24 2.54
CA LEU A 69 7.60 5.19 1.75
C LEU A 69 7.77 5.62 0.30
N LEU A 70 6.81 6.38 -0.24
CA LEU A 70 6.90 7.00 -1.55
C LEU A 70 8.08 7.98 -1.64
N GLU A 71 8.30 8.79 -0.61
CA GLU A 71 9.44 9.71 -0.53
C GLU A 71 10.78 8.96 -0.62
N ILE A 72 10.93 7.86 0.13
CA ILE A 72 12.12 7.00 0.04
C ILE A 72 12.28 6.43 -1.38
N ALA A 73 11.17 5.98 -1.99
CA ALA A 73 11.18 5.45 -3.35
C ALA A 73 11.61 6.52 -4.38
N VAL A 74 11.14 7.76 -4.25
CA VAL A 74 11.55 8.89 -5.10
C VAL A 74 13.04 9.16 -4.99
N LYS A 75 13.59 9.25 -3.77
CA LYS A 75 15.03 9.49 -3.56
C LYS A 75 15.88 8.38 -4.19
N LEU A 76 15.49 7.11 -3.99
CA LEU A 76 16.18 5.97 -4.57
C LEU A 76 16.04 5.94 -6.11
N MET A 77 14.86 6.25 -6.65
CA MET A 77 14.61 6.30 -8.09
C MET A 77 15.42 7.42 -8.76
N SER A 78 15.54 8.58 -8.11
CA SER A 78 16.38 9.69 -8.59
C SER A 78 17.84 9.27 -8.73
N LEU A 79 18.40 8.62 -7.70
CA LEU A 79 19.77 8.07 -7.76
C LEU A 79 19.92 6.96 -8.81
N PHE A 80 18.92 6.10 -8.94
CA PHE A 80 18.91 5.02 -9.95
C PHE A 80 18.96 5.58 -11.37
N ARG A 81 18.11 6.57 -11.69
CA ARG A 81 18.09 7.23 -13.01
C ARG A 81 19.39 7.98 -13.32
N LYS A 82 20.12 8.41 -12.30
CA LYS A 82 21.44 9.04 -12.41
C LYS A 82 22.61 8.05 -12.47
N ASN A 83 22.34 6.74 -12.50
CA ASN A 83 23.37 5.68 -12.41
C ASN A 83 24.28 5.81 -11.18
N ALA A 84 23.79 6.44 -10.11
CA ALA A 84 24.53 6.69 -8.87
C ALA A 84 24.15 5.71 -7.74
N LEU A 85 23.20 4.81 -8.01
CA LEU A 85 22.71 3.84 -7.04
C LEU A 85 23.48 2.52 -7.16
N ASP A 86 24.03 2.05 -6.04
CA ASP A 86 24.75 0.78 -5.96
C ASP A 86 23.78 -0.43 -5.95
N GLY A 87 24.31 -1.65 -6.06
CA GLY A 87 23.49 -2.87 -6.05
C GLY A 87 22.62 -3.03 -4.78
N GLY A 88 23.14 -2.60 -3.63
CA GLY A 88 22.38 -2.57 -2.38
C GLY A 88 21.23 -1.58 -2.43
N GLY A 89 21.45 -0.39 -3.00
CA GLY A 89 20.43 0.61 -3.26
C GLY A 89 19.37 0.13 -4.25
N ILE A 90 19.75 -0.55 -5.33
CA ILE A 90 18.81 -1.14 -6.30
C ILE A 90 17.89 -2.14 -5.60
N SER A 91 18.45 -2.98 -4.73
CA SER A 91 17.67 -3.96 -3.97
C SER A 91 16.67 -3.28 -3.02
N LYS A 92 17.07 -2.17 -2.37
CA LYS A 92 16.18 -1.35 -1.53
C LYS A 92 15.08 -0.68 -2.36
N LEU A 93 15.40 -0.17 -3.55
CA LEU A 93 14.43 0.44 -4.46
C LEU A 93 13.36 -0.57 -4.87
N ILE A 94 13.76 -1.75 -5.34
CA ILE A 94 12.84 -2.84 -5.70
C ILE A 94 11.96 -3.19 -4.50
N GLY A 95 12.54 -3.28 -3.30
CA GLY A 95 11.80 -3.56 -2.07
C GLY A 95 10.80 -2.46 -1.68
N ALA A 96 11.12 -1.19 -1.90
CA ALA A 96 10.19 -0.07 -1.68
C ALA A 96 9.03 -0.12 -2.68
N LEU A 97 9.32 -0.31 -3.97
CA LEU A 97 8.33 -0.42 -5.02
C LEU A 97 7.39 -1.63 -4.82
N ALA A 98 7.93 -2.77 -4.39
CA ALA A 98 7.14 -3.96 -4.06
C ALA A 98 6.15 -3.68 -2.92
N LYS A 99 6.60 -3.04 -1.84
CA LYS A 99 5.74 -2.67 -0.70
C LYS A 99 4.64 -1.67 -1.07
N LEU A 100 4.92 -0.78 -2.03
CA LEU A 100 3.95 0.15 -2.59
C LEU A 100 3.03 -0.49 -3.65
N GLY A 101 3.20 -1.77 -3.99
CA GLY A 101 2.31 -2.48 -4.92
C GLY A 101 2.64 -2.33 -6.41
N PHE A 102 3.84 -1.86 -6.76
CA PHE A 102 4.20 -1.62 -8.17
C PHE A 102 4.49 -2.89 -8.96
N SER A 103 4.76 -4.03 -8.31
CA SER A 103 4.91 -5.33 -8.99
C SER A 103 3.55 -5.98 -9.26
N PRO A 104 3.39 -6.83 -10.29
CA PRO A 104 2.13 -7.54 -10.53
C PRO A 104 1.66 -8.38 -9.33
N THR A 105 2.59 -9.05 -8.66
CA THR A 105 2.31 -9.89 -7.50
C THR A 105 1.92 -9.08 -6.27
N ASP A 106 2.45 -7.87 -6.11
CA ASP A 106 2.10 -7.04 -4.98
C ASP A 106 0.83 -6.24 -5.24
N ARG A 107 0.59 -5.82 -6.50
CA ARG A 107 -0.66 -5.20 -6.92
C ARG A 107 -1.87 -6.09 -6.64
N SER A 108 -1.75 -7.41 -6.79
CA SER A 108 -2.85 -8.33 -6.46
C SER A 108 -3.19 -8.39 -4.97
N LYS A 109 -2.32 -7.86 -4.09
CA LYS A 109 -2.51 -7.78 -2.65
C LYS A 109 -3.00 -6.39 -2.21
N VAL A 110 -2.98 -5.41 -3.11
CA VAL A 110 -3.43 -4.04 -2.84
C VAL A 110 -4.96 -4.01 -2.83
N GLN A 111 -5.52 -3.36 -1.81
CA GLN A 111 -6.92 -3.00 -1.77
C GLN A 111 -7.03 -1.50 -2.06
N ALA A 112 -7.39 -1.15 -3.30
CA ALA A 112 -7.44 0.24 -3.71
C ALA A 112 -8.63 0.96 -3.02
N PRO A 113 -8.45 2.23 -2.61
CA PRO A 113 -9.55 3.06 -2.14
C PRO A 113 -10.70 3.07 -3.16
N GLY A 114 -11.93 2.78 -2.71
CA GLY A 114 -13.12 2.76 -3.57
C GLY A 114 -13.32 1.49 -4.40
N ALA A 115 -12.48 0.45 -4.23
CA ALA A 115 -12.77 -0.87 -4.78
C ALA A 115 -14.12 -1.36 -4.23
N LYS A 116 -15.09 -1.59 -5.12
CA LYS A 116 -16.40 -2.15 -4.73
C LYS A 116 -16.17 -3.51 -4.09
N GLU A 117 -16.79 -3.75 -2.94
CA GLU A 117 -16.88 -5.11 -2.41
C GLU A 117 -17.51 -5.99 -3.51
N PRO A 118 -16.96 -7.20 -3.75
CA PRO A 118 -17.56 -8.11 -4.71
C PRO A 118 -19.02 -8.33 -4.32
N GLU A 119 -19.92 -8.18 -5.29
CA GLU A 119 -21.35 -8.44 -5.11
C GLU A 119 -21.51 -9.82 -4.45
N ALA A 120 -22.36 -9.89 -3.42
CA ALA A 120 -22.58 -11.12 -2.68
C ALA A 120 -22.95 -12.23 -3.69
N ASP A 121 -22.23 -13.36 -3.63
CA ASP A 121 -22.45 -14.48 -4.52
C ASP A 121 -23.93 -14.91 -4.41
N PRO A 122 -24.72 -14.80 -5.50
CA PRO A 122 -26.14 -15.13 -5.48
C PRO A 122 -26.41 -16.61 -5.15
N PHE A 123 -25.37 -17.45 -5.13
CA PHE A 123 -25.43 -18.85 -4.73
C PHE A 123 -24.92 -19.13 -3.32
N ALA A 124 -24.49 -18.12 -2.55
CA ALA A 124 -23.96 -18.30 -1.19
C ALA A 124 -24.99 -18.92 -0.22
N ASP A 125 -26.28 -18.72 -0.48
CA ASP A 125 -27.38 -19.22 0.34
C ASP A 125 -27.97 -20.56 -0.14
N PHE A 126 -27.52 -21.09 -1.29
CA PHE A 126 -27.89 -22.44 -1.73
C PHE A 126 -26.95 -23.46 -1.07
N LYS A 127 -27.40 -24.01 0.07
CA LYS A 127 -26.80 -25.19 0.71
C LYS A 127 -27.81 -26.31 0.85
#